data_AF-A0A1M6CLB9-F1
#
_entry.id   AF-A0A1M6CLB9-F1
#
_cell.length_a   1.000
_cell.length_b   1.000
_cell.length_c   1.000
_cell.angle_alpha   90.00
_cell.angle_beta   90.00
_cell.angle_gamma   90.00
#
_symmetry.space_group_name_H-M   'P 1'
#
loop_
_entity.id
_entity.type
_entity.pdbx_description
1 polymer ?
#
loop_
_entity_poly.entity_id
_entity_poly.type
_entity_poly.pdbx_seq_one_letter_code
_entity_poly.pdbx_strand_id
1 'polypeptide(L)' 'MGKLLTGLTTGAILGATVGMMVSPNLDRKTQKTLKRARKKVMSMADDTYDNVLNFMK' A
#
# COMPACT_ATOMS: atom_id res chain seq x y z
N MET A 1 -13.51 -8.60 -12.02
CA MET A 1 -12.05 -8.74 -11.84
C MET A 1 -11.26 -7.63 -12.54
N GLY A 2 -11.33 -7.49 -13.88
CA GLY A 2 -10.50 -6.51 -14.63
C GLY A 2 -10.59 -5.05 -14.19
N LYS A 3 -11.79 -4.49 -14.02
CA LYS A 3 -11.97 -3.08 -13.60
C LYS A 3 -11.44 -2.79 -12.18
N LEU A 4 -11.54 -3.76 -11.26
CA LEU A 4 -11.01 -3.64 -9.90
C LEU A 4 -9.48 -3.67 -9.91
N LEU A 5 -8.89 -4.59 -10.67
CA LEU A 5 -7.44 -4.67 -10.86
C LEU A 5 -6.92 -3.37 -11.49
N THR A 6 -7.57 -2.87 -12.54
CA THR A 6 -7.21 -1.60 -13.17
C THR A 6 -7.28 -0.43 -12.18
N GLY A 7 -8.36 -0.31 -11.41
CA GLY A 7 -8.50 0.73 -10.38
C GLY A 7 -7.42 0.66 -9.30
N LEU A 8 -7.10 -0.54 -8.83
CA LEU A 8 -6.02 -0.77 -7.85
C LEU A 8 -4.64 -0.43 -8.42
N THR A 9 -4.33 -0.85 -9.66
CA THR A 9 -3.06 -0.49 -10.31
C THR A 9 -2.91 1.00 -10.51
N THR A 10 -3.97 1.69 -10.97
CA THR A 10 -3.94 3.14 -11.15
C THR A 10 -3.75 3.85 -9.80
N GLY A 11 -4.48 3.42 -8.76
CA GLY A 11 -4.32 3.96 -7.41
C GLY A 11 -2.91 3.73 -6.83
N ALA A 12 -2.32 2.56 -7.06
CA ALA A 12 -0.96 2.26 -6.63
C ALA A 12 0.10 3.12 -7.34
N ILE A 13 -0.04 3.32 -8.65
CA ILE A 13 0.87 4.17 -9.43
C ILE A 13 0.78 5.64 -8.97
N LEU A 14 -0.44 6.16 -8.80
CA LEU A 14 -0.65 7.53 -8.30
C LEU A 14 -0.12 7.69 -6.87
N GLY A 15 -0.38 6.73 -5.99
CA GLY A 15 0.15 6.75 -4.62
C GLY A 15 1.67 6.66 -4.56
N ALA A 16 2.27 5.82 -5.42
CA ALA A 16 3.72 5.65 -5.49
C ALA A 16 4.43 6.90 -6.03
N THR A 17 3.90 7.52 -7.09
CA THR A 17 4.45 8.75 -7.68
C THR A 17 4.38 9.92 -6.69
N VAL A 18 3.25 10.12 -6.01
CA VAL A 18 3.13 11.13 -4.94
C VAL A 18 4.11 10.82 -3.81
N GLY A 19 4.18 9.56 -3.36
CA GLY A 19 5.12 9.11 -2.35
C GLY A 19 6.59 9.37 -2.73
N MET A 20 6.96 9.15 -3.98
CA MET A 20 8.31 9.42 -4.50
C MET A 20 8.62 10.91 -4.59
N MET A 21 7.65 11.76 -4.95
CA MET A 21 7.83 13.21 -5.00
C MET A 21 8.01 13.83 -3.60
N VAL A 22 7.32 13.30 -2.58
CA VAL A 22 7.44 13.81 -1.20
C VAL A 22 8.58 13.14 -0.42
N SER A 23 8.97 11.92 -0.78
CA SER A 23 10.07 11.14 -0.17
C SER A 23 11.41 11.89 0.01
N PRO A 24 11.93 12.66 -0.96
CA PRO A 24 13.23 13.34 -0.81
C PRO A 24 13.21 14.48 0.22
N ASN A 25 12.04 15.09 0.48
CA ASN A 25 11.85 16.09 1.54
C ASN A 25 11.40 15.45 2.86
N LEU A 26 11.14 14.15 2.89
CA LEU A 26 10.87 13.42 4.12
C LEU A 26 12.18 13.13 4.85
N ASP A 27 12.25 13.65 6.07
CA ASP A 27 13.34 13.40 7.01
C ASP A 27 13.67 11.91 7.16
N ARG A 28 14.94 11.55 7.41
CA ARG A 28 15.38 10.14 7.52
C ARG A 28 14.60 9.36 8.57
N LYS A 29 14.15 10.04 9.63
CA LYS A 29 13.26 9.48 10.65
C LYS A 29 11.89 9.11 10.06
N THR A 30 11.30 10.00 9.27
CA THR A 30 10.00 9.79 8.63
C THR A 30 10.07 8.67 7.59
N GLN A 31 11.17 8.54 6.84
CA GLN A 31 11.39 7.39 5.96
C GLN A 31 11.47 6.05 6.72
N LYS A 32 12.17 6.02 7.87
CA LYS A 32 12.21 4.82 8.73
C LYS A 32 10.83 4.48 9.28
N THR A 33 10.06 5.47 9.71
CA THR A 33 8.68 5.29 10.19
C THR A 33 7.77 4.81 9.07
N LEU A 34 7.86 5.41 7.88
CA LEU A 34 7.09 4.99 6.70
C LEU A 34 7.43 3.55 6.31
N LYS A 35 8.70 3.15 6.37
CA LYS A 35 9.13 1.76 6.10
C LYS A 35 8.54 0.77 7.12
N ARG A 36 8.50 1.15 8.41
CA ARG A 36 7.84 0.35 9.46
C ARG A 36 6.32 0.28 9.28
N ALA A 37 5.70 1.42 8.97
CA ALA A 37 4.27 1.51 8.70
C ALA A 37 3.89 0.66 7.48
N ARG A 38 4.69 0.71 6.41
CA ARG A 38 4.49 -0.10 5.20
C ARG A 38 4.54 -1.60 5.52
N LYS A 39 5.48 -2.05 6.35
CA LYS A 39 5.56 -3.44 6.80
C LYS A 39 4.31 -3.85 7.59
N LYS A 40 3.81 -2.96 8.45
CA LYS A 40 2.59 -3.19 9.24
C LYS A 40 1.32 -3.22 8.39
N VAL A 41 1.21 -2.31 7.42
CA VAL A 41 0.12 -2.25 6.46
C VAL A 41 0.13 -3.48 5.55
N MET A 42 1.29 -3.97 5.12
CA MET A 42 1.37 -5.22 4.35
C MET A 42 0.87 -6.42 5.15
N SER A 43 1.30 -6.60 6.40
CA SER A 43 0.75 -7.68 7.24
C SER A 43 -0.76 -7.55 7.44
N MET A 44 -1.26 -6.35 7.75
CA MET A 44 -2.71 -6.14 7.89
C MET A 44 -3.47 -6.38 6.59
N ALA A 45 -2.91 -5.98 5.45
CA ALA A 45 -3.51 -6.24 4.15
C ALA A 45 -3.56 -7.74 3.87
N ASP A 46 -2.50 -8.49 4.15
CA ASP A 46 -2.44 -9.95 4.02
C ASP A 46 -3.52 -10.62 4.88
N ASP A 47 -3.57 -10.29 6.17
CA ASP A 47 -4.57 -10.81 7.12
C ASP A 47 -6.01 -10.48 6.66
N THR A 48 -6.23 -9.28 6.13
CA THR A 48 -7.55 -8.84 5.66
C THR A 48 -7.92 -9.48 4.32
N TYR A 49 -6.97 -9.60 3.39
CA TYR A 49 -7.20 -10.19 2.08
C TYR A 49 -7.49 -11.69 2.20
N ASP A 50 -6.75 -12.39 3.05
CA ASP A 50 -7.00 -13.80 3.38
C ASP A 50 -8.38 -13.97 4.00
N ASN A 51 -8.77 -13.14 4.97
CA ASN A 51 -10.12 -13.20 5.56
C ASN A 51 -11.23 -12.91 4.55
N VAL A 52 -11.06 -11.88 3.70
CA VAL A 52 -12.06 -11.48 2.70
C VAL A 52 -12.18 -12.52 1.58
N LEU A 53 -11.07 -13.11 1.13
CA LEU A 53 -11.07 -14.20 0.15
C LEU A 53 -11.65 -15.49 0.72
N ASN A 54 -11.40 -15.79 1.99
CA ASN A 54 -11.94 -16.98 2.65
C ASN A 54 -13.44 -16.84 2.94
N PHE A 55 -13.91 -15.62 3.24
CA PHE A 55 -15.34 -15.33 3.42
C PHE A 55 -16.13 -15.31 2.10
N MET A 56 -15.46 -15.04 0.97
CA MET A 56 -16.08 -15.12 -0.37
C MET A 56 -16.03 -16.51 -1.01
N LYS A 57 -15.40 -17.49 -0.35
CA LYS A 57 -15.30 -18.89 -0.80
C LYS A 57 -16.51 -19.70 -0.35
#